data_AF-X5Y1I9-F1
#
_entry.id   AF-X5Y1I9-F1
#
_cell.length_a   1.000
_cell.length_b   1.000
_cell.length_c   1.000
_cell.angle_alpha   90.00
_cell.angle_beta   90.00
_cell.angle_gamma   90.00
#
_symmetry.space_group_name_H-M   'P 1'
#
loop_
_entity.id
_entity.type
_entity.pdbx_description
1 polymer ?
#
loop_
_entity_poly.entity_id
_entity_poly.type
_entity_poly.pdbx_seq_one_letter_code
_entity_poly.pdbx_strand_id
1 'polypeptide(L)' 'MSQEQQVPPIPGDVIDWLDRLYPEKCADPKDTEREIWMKSGERRLVRRLRLELQRQENTVYVRNT' A
#
# COMPACT_ATOMS: atom_id res chain seq x y z
N MET A 1 13.03 9.36 -23.94
CA MET A 1 13.52 8.44 -22.90
C MET A 1 12.65 8.63 -21.68
N SER A 2 11.69 7.72 -21.46
CA SER A 2 10.84 7.78 -20.28
C SER A 2 11.70 7.41 -19.08
N GLN A 3 11.89 8.35 -18.15
CA GLN A 3 12.49 8.02 -16.86
C GLN A 3 11.56 7.00 -16.21
N GLU A 4 11.98 5.74 -16.10
CA GLU A 4 11.28 4.77 -15.25
C GLU A 4 11.28 5.37 -13.85
N GLN A 5 10.12 5.84 -13.42
CA GLN A 5 9.96 6.44 -12.10
C GLN A 5 10.13 5.33 -11.07
N GLN A 6 11.36 5.14 -10.60
CA GLN A 6 11.65 4.21 -9.52
C GLN A 6 10.89 4.67 -8.28
N VAL A 7 10.06 3.78 -7.74
CA VAL A 7 9.35 4.01 -6.48
C VAL A 7 10.41 4.21 -5.39
N PRO A 8 10.38 5.32 -4.63
CA PRO A 8 11.36 5.56 -3.58
C PRO A 8 11.30 4.46 -2.51
N PRO A 9 12.39 4.21 -1.76
CA PRO A 9 12.38 3.25 -0.66
C PRO A 9 11.24 3.52 0.31
N ILE A 10 10.44 2.49 0.59
CA ILE A 10 9.29 2.58 1.48
C ILE A 10 9.69 1.97 2.83
N PRO A 11 9.62 2.72 3.94
CA PRO A 11 9.83 2.15 5.27
C PRO A 11 8.67 1.20 5.64
N GLY A 12 8.99 0.00 6.11
CA GLY A 12 7.97 -1.00 6.48
C GLY A 12 7.07 -0.55 7.64
N ASP A 13 7.64 0.18 8.60
CA ASP A 13 6.93 0.75 9.75
C ASP A 13 5.83 1.76 9.35
N VAL A 14 6.05 2.52 8.27
CA VAL A 14 5.02 3.41 7.69
C VAL A 14 3.86 2.59 7.13
N ILE A 15 4.12 1.45 6.48
CA ILE A 15 3.06 0.58 5.96
C ILE A 15 2.27 -0.04 7.10
N ASP A 16 2.94 -0.49 8.16
CA ASP A 16 2.27 -1.06 9.33
C ASP A 16 1.47 -0.01 10.14
N TRP A 17 1.91 1.25 10.14
CA TRP A 17 1.11 2.35 10.67
C TRP A 17 -0.12 2.63 9.82
N LEU A 18 0.02 2.70 8.49
CA LEU A 18 -1.10 2.89 7.56
C LEU A 18 -2.11 1.74 7.61
N ASP A 19 -1.66 0.50 7.79
CA ASP A 19 -2.53 -0.68 7.88
C ASP A 19 -3.39 -0.65 9.16
N ARG A 20 -2.86 -0.08 10.25
CA ARG A 20 -3.63 0.18 11.48
C ARG A 20 -4.62 1.33 11.32
N LEU A 21 -4.23 2.39 10.60
CA LEU A 21 -5.07 3.56 10.38
C LEU A 21 -6.22 3.26 9.40
N TYR A 22 -5.94 2.49 8.36
CA TYR A 22 -6.89 2.09 7.32
C TYR A 22 -6.97 0.56 7.24
N PRO A 23 -7.65 -0.10 8.20
CA PRO A 23 -7.66 -1.55 8.29
C PRO A 23 -8.45 -2.21 7.16
N GLU A 24 -8.03 -3.42 6.79
CA GLU A 24 -8.73 -4.23 5.80
C GLU A 24 -10.04 -4.79 6.38
N LYS A 25 -11.14 -4.05 6.17
CA LYS A 25 -12.46 -4.42 6.66
C LYS A 25 -13.54 -4.15 5.64
N CYS A 26 -14.64 -4.87 5.77
CA CYS A 26 -15.87 -4.59 5.03
C CYS A 26 -16.44 -3.22 5.42
N ALA A 27 -17.17 -2.60 4.50
CA ALA A 27 -17.97 -1.43 4.79
C ALA A 27 -18.98 -1.73 5.90
N ASP A 28 -19.25 -0.73 6.73
CA ASP A 28 -20.35 -0.80 7.70
C ASP A 28 -21.67 -0.61 6.96
N PRO A 29 -22.75 -1.35 7.28
CA PRO A 29 -24.07 -1.12 6.69
C PRO A 29 -24.60 0.32 6.85
N LYS A 30 -24.05 1.09 7.79
CA LYS A 30 -24.39 2.50 8.03
C LYS A 30 -23.54 3.48 7.21
N ASP A 31 -22.50 3.01 6.53
CA ASP A 31 -21.68 3.87 5.69
C ASP A 31 -22.47 4.38 4.47
N THR A 32 -22.30 5.65 4.15
CA THR A 32 -22.76 6.22 2.89
C THR A 32 -21.91 5.71 1.74
N GLU A 33 -22.44 5.72 0.50
CA GLU A 33 -21.67 5.34 -0.69
C GLU A 33 -20.35 6.10 -0.80
N ARG A 34 -20.35 7.40 -0.49
CA ARG A 34 -19.14 8.24 -0.53
C ARG A 34 -18.08 7.74 0.46
N GLU A 35 -18.47 7.38 1.67
CA GLU A 35 -17.55 6.84 2.68
C GLU A 35 -16.99 5.47 2.25
N ILE A 36 -17.82 4.62 1.65
CA ILE A 36 -17.40 3.32 1.11
C ILE A 36 -16.32 3.52 0.04
N TRP A 37 -16.54 4.46 -0.89
CA TRP A 37 -15.59 4.78 -1.94
C TRP A 37 -14.27 5.31 -1.39
N MET A 38 -14.31 6.22 -0.41
CA MET A 38 -13.11 6.76 0.23
C MET A 38 -12.30 5.66 0.94
N LYS A 39 -12.96 4.84 1.78
CA LYS A 39 -12.33 3.72 2.50
C LYS A 39 -11.73 2.69 1.53
N SER A 40 -12.43 2.40 0.44
CA SER A 40 -11.93 1.49 -0.61
C SER A 40 -10.68 2.05 -1.29
N GLY A 41 -10.65 3.36 -1.53
CA GLY A 41 -9.48 4.07 -2.08
C GLY A 41 -8.27 4.00 -1.14
N GLU A 42 -8.48 4.29 0.15
CA GLU A 42 -7.46 4.19 1.19
C GLU A 42 -6.86 2.77 1.26
N ARG A 43 -7.69 1.72 1.29
CA ARG A 43 -7.19 0.34 1.27
C ARG A 43 -6.45 -0.02 0.00
N ARG A 44 -6.92 0.43 -1.16
CA ARG A 44 -6.22 0.18 -2.42
C ARG A 44 -4.82 0.79 -2.39
N LEU A 45 -4.66 1.98 -1.80
CA LEU A 45 -3.35 2.62 -1.65
C LEU A 45 -2.43 1.81 -0.74
N VAL A 46 -2.88 1.42 0.46
CA VAL A 46 -2.05 0.65 1.40
C VAL A 46 -1.63 -0.69 0.80
N ARG A 47 -2.55 -1.41 0.13
CA ARG A 47 -2.24 -2.65 -0.58
C ARG A 47 -1.17 -2.45 -1.67
N ARG A 48 -1.27 -1.38 -2.46
CA ARG A 48 -0.25 -1.06 -3.48
C ARG A 48 1.11 -0.83 -2.84
N LEU A 49 1.18 -0.01 -1.78
CA LEU A 49 2.45 0.28 -1.12
C LEU A 49 3.09 -0.97 -0.51
N ARG A 50 2.28 -1.86 0.10
CA ARG A 50 2.77 -3.14 0.62
C ARG A 50 3.33 -4.05 -0.50
N LEU A 51 2.71 -4.06 -1.68
CA LEU A 51 3.24 -4.79 -2.84
C LEU A 51 4.56 -4.19 -3.35
N GLU A 52 4.68 -2.86 -3.40
CA GLU A 52 5.95 -2.23 -3.81
C GLU A 52 7.06 -2.49 -2.79
N LEU A 53 6.77 -2.47 -1.49
CA LEU A 53 7.71 -2.86 -0.44
C LEU A 53 8.22 -4.30 -0.65
N GLN A 54 7.31 -5.26 -0.88
CA GLN A 54 7.68 -6.64 -1.16
C GLN A 54 8.57 -6.77 -2.40
N ARG A 55 8.32 -5.96 -3.45
CA ARG A 55 9.19 -5.91 -4.63
C ARG A 55 10.57 -5.34 -4.31
N GLN A 56 10.64 -4.28 -3.51
CA GLN A 56 11.90 -3.68 -3.07
C GLN A 56 12.73 -4.69 -2.29
N GLU A 57 12.12 -5.41 -1.34
CA GLU A 57 12.77 -6.48 -0.58
C GLU A 57 13.29 -7.60 -1.49
N ASN A 58 12.44 -8.14 -2.37
CA ASN A 58 12.82 -9.21 -3.30
C ASN A 58 13.93 -8.81 -4.28
N THR A 59 13.94 -7.54 -4.74
CA THR A 59 15.00 -7.03 -5.64
C THR A 59 16.35 -6.91 -4.93
N VAL A 60 16.35 -6.61 -3.63
CA VAL A 60 17.58 -6.56 -2.82
C VAL A 60 18.17 -7.97 -2.64
N TYR A 61 17.34 -9.00 -2.41
CA TYR A 61 17.83 -10.37 -2.24
C TYR A 61 18.45 -10.97 -3.52
N VAL A 62 17.92 -10.67 -4.70
CA VAL A 62 18.44 -11.20 -5.98
C VAL A 62 19.82 -10.63 -6.35
N ARG A 63 20.19 -9.45 -5.84
CA ARG A 63 21.49 -8.83 -6.14
C ARG A 63 22.67 -9.40 -5.35
N ASN A 64 22.40 -10.18 -4.29
CA ASN A 64 23.41 -10.69 -3.36
C ASN A 64 23.72 -12.20 -3.54
N THR A 65 23.27 -12.82 -4.63
CA THR A 65 23.55 -14.21 -5.04
C THR A 65 24.11 -14.24 -6.45
#